data_AF-A0A3M0FXR0-F1
#
_entry.id   AF-A0A3M0FXR0-F1
#
_cell.length_a   1.000
_cell.length_b   1.000
_cell.length_c   1.000
_cell.angle_alpha   90.00
_cell.angle_beta   90.00
_cell.angle_gamma   90.00
#
_symmetry.space_group_name_H-M   'P 1'
#
loop_
_entity.id
_entity.type
_entity.pdbx_description
1 polymer ?
#
loop_
_entity_poly.entity_id
_entity_poly.type
_entity_poly.pdbx_seq_one_letter_code
_entity_poly.pdbx_strand_id
1 'polypeptide(L)'
;MGDPDDMPVRKRPTITPKTRLRIFGRDNFKCTVCGASPALDTAVSLEIDHHVPFSLGGADEDGNYRTLCRRCNRGKGNDEVLNKAVDSDLLNWLSRVNPEILEAMARDGEAVAVANAEEFAEIQKLNRVFDGYEITLIPNTIIGFHAGYNLGIYTLEDNGGPKTNFRIAPRG
;
A
#
# COMPACT_ATOMS: atom_id res chain seq x y z
N MET A 1 5.81 -42.71 0.00
CA MET A 1 6.10 -41.41 -0.64
C MET A 1 4.84 -41.06 -1.41
N GLY A 2 4.11 -40.03 -0.99
CA GLY A 2 2.88 -39.61 -1.67
C GLY A 2 3.20 -38.97 -3.02
N ASP A 3 2.29 -39.13 -3.97
CA ASP A 3 2.39 -38.55 -5.30
C ASP A 3 2.42 -37.01 -5.19
N PRO A 4 3.42 -36.29 -5.73
CA PRO A 4 3.47 -34.82 -5.66
C PRO A 4 2.28 -34.12 -6.34
N ASP A 5 1.49 -34.85 -7.13
CA ASP A 5 0.24 -34.37 -7.77
C ASP A 5 -1.01 -34.50 -6.87
N ASP A 6 -0.93 -35.15 -5.70
CA ASP A 6 -2.07 -35.31 -4.76
C ASP A 6 -2.14 -34.18 -3.72
N MET A 7 -1.85 -32.94 -4.14
CA MET A 7 -2.03 -31.74 -3.32
C MET A 7 -3.47 -31.22 -3.49
N PRO A 8 -4.28 -31.09 -2.42
CA PRO A 8 -5.66 -30.66 -2.54
C PRO A 8 -5.72 -29.24 -3.13
N VAL A 9 -6.35 -29.10 -4.29
CA VAL A 9 -6.61 -27.80 -4.93
C VAL A 9 -7.43 -26.94 -3.98
N ARG A 10 -6.82 -25.87 -3.46
CA ARG A 10 -7.48 -24.91 -2.58
C ARG A 10 -8.69 -24.29 -3.30
N LYS A 11 -9.90 -24.49 -2.77
CA LYS A 11 -11.13 -23.90 -3.32
C LYS A 11 -11.34 -22.50 -2.78
N ARG A 12 -11.65 -21.54 -3.65
CA ARG A 12 -11.97 -20.18 -3.24
C ARG A 12 -13.31 -20.16 -2.50
N PRO A 13 -13.38 -19.69 -1.25
CA PRO A 13 -14.64 -19.63 -0.52
C PRO A 13 -15.55 -18.56 -1.12
N THR A 14 -16.86 -18.78 -1.01
CA THR A 14 -17.85 -17.79 -1.43
C THR A 14 -17.87 -16.64 -0.42
N ILE A 15 -17.64 -15.42 -0.91
CA ILE A 15 -17.76 -14.22 -0.08
C ILE A 15 -19.24 -14.01 0.28
N THR A 16 -19.54 -14.09 1.58
CA THR A 16 -20.91 -13.94 2.08
C THR A 16 -21.38 -12.48 1.99
N PRO A 17 -22.69 -12.20 1.92
CA PRO A 17 -23.21 -10.84 2.01
C PRO A 17 -22.79 -10.11 3.30
N LYS A 18 -22.65 -10.85 4.41
CA LYS A 18 -22.17 -10.32 5.70
C LYS A 18 -20.72 -9.83 5.61
N THR A 19 -19.83 -10.65 5.02
CA THR A 19 -18.45 -10.25 4.73
C THR A 19 -18.42 -9.02 3.82
N ARG A 20 -19.26 -9.02 2.76
CA ARG A 20 -19.37 -7.89 1.84
C ARG A 20 -19.73 -6.59 2.51
N LEU A 21 -20.79 -6.59 3.31
CA LEU A 21 -21.23 -5.40 4.03
C LEU A 21 -20.15 -4.92 5.02
N ARG A 22 -19.48 -5.84 5.71
CA ARG A 22 -18.44 -5.51 6.68
C ARG A 22 -17.21 -4.87 6.03
N ILE A 23 -16.69 -5.44 4.94
CA ILE A 23 -15.54 -4.89 4.21
C ILE A 23 -15.89 -3.55 3.55
N PHE A 24 -17.07 -3.45 2.91
CA PHE A 24 -17.51 -2.18 2.33
C PHE A 24 -17.69 -1.09 3.40
N GLY A 25 -18.25 -1.44 4.56
CA GLY A 25 -18.38 -0.53 5.69
C GLY A 25 -17.04 -0.04 6.22
N ARG A 26 -16.06 -0.95 6.39
CA ARG A 26 -14.68 -0.60 6.76
C ARG A 26 -14.07 0.41 5.79
N ASP A 27 -14.28 0.19 4.49
CA ASP A 27 -13.72 1.02 3.42
C ASP A 27 -14.62 2.23 3.05
N ASN A 28 -15.56 2.58 3.93
CA ASN A 28 -16.50 3.71 3.76
C ASN A 28 -17.32 3.69 2.46
N PHE A 29 -17.58 2.50 1.91
CA PHE A 29 -18.23 2.30 0.61
C PHE A 29 -17.55 3.06 -0.53
N LYS A 30 -16.22 3.05 -0.53
CA LYS A 30 -15.38 3.64 -1.57
C LYS A 30 -14.39 2.61 -2.08
N CYS A 31 -14.02 2.76 -3.35
CA CYS A 31 -12.83 2.10 -3.88
C CYS A 31 -11.61 2.59 -3.09
N THR A 32 -10.84 1.67 -2.52
CA THR A 32 -9.64 2.01 -1.74
C THR A 32 -8.52 2.58 -2.61
N VAL A 33 -8.56 2.34 -3.93
CA VAL A 33 -7.56 2.83 -4.90
C VAL A 33 -7.92 4.22 -5.44
N CYS A 34 -9.12 4.39 -6.01
CA CYS A 34 -9.48 5.63 -6.70
C CYS A 34 -10.49 6.51 -5.97
N GLY A 35 -10.98 6.08 -4.80
CA GLY A 35 -11.99 6.80 -4.02
C GLY A 35 -13.41 6.79 -4.61
N ALA A 36 -13.63 6.19 -5.79
CA ALA A 36 -14.94 6.11 -6.43
C ALA A 36 -15.97 5.47 -5.50
N SER A 37 -17.17 6.04 -5.44
CA SER A 37 -18.22 5.62 -4.51
C SER A 37 -19.60 5.63 -5.18
N PRO A 38 -20.43 4.60 -4.97
CA PRO A 38 -21.83 4.59 -5.40
C PRO A 38 -22.65 5.76 -4.86
N ALA A 39 -22.24 6.36 -3.74
CA ALA A 39 -22.89 7.53 -3.16
C ALA A 39 -22.64 8.83 -3.94
N LEU A 40 -21.54 8.90 -4.71
CA LEU A 40 -21.18 10.07 -5.52
C LEU A 40 -21.54 9.87 -6.99
N ASP A 41 -21.50 8.62 -7.47
CA ASP A 41 -21.85 8.24 -8.83
C ASP A 41 -22.51 6.85 -8.80
N THR A 42 -23.80 6.80 -9.15
CA THR A 42 -24.60 5.56 -9.12
C THR A 42 -24.17 4.53 -10.17
N ALA A 43 -23.36 4.92 -11.16
CA ALA A 43 -22.77 4.00 -12.12
C ALA A 43 -21.57 3.21 -11.54
N VAL A 44 -21.04 3.63 -10.39
CA VAL A 44 -19.95 2.93 -9.71
C VAL A 44 -20.47 1.66 -9.05
N SER A 45 -19.88 0.52 -9.41
CA SER A 45 -20.11 -0.77 -8.75
C SER A 45 -18.85 -1.18 -7.98
N LEU A 46 -19.03 -1.61 -6.73
CA LEU A 46 -17.96 -2.06 -5.84
C LEU A 46 -17.94 -3.59 -5.73
N GLU A 47 -16.74 -4.13 -5.66
CA GLU A 47 -16.43 -5.56 -5.56
C GLU A 47 -15.40 -5.78 -4.44
N ILE A 48 -15.46 -6.94 -3.78
CA ILE A 48 -14.36 -7.34 -2.89
C ILE A 48 -13.29 -7.99 -3.73
N ASP A 49 -12.07 -7.54 -3.53
CA ASP A 49 -10.84 -8.12 -4.08
C ASP A 49 -9.92 -8.58 -2.95
N HIS A 50 -8.99 -9.47 -3.27
CA HIS A 50 -7.91 -9.86 -2.37
C HIS A 50 -6.69 -8.97 -2.59
N HIS A 51 -6.04 -8.54 -1.51
CA HIS A 51 -4.76 -7.85 -1.57
C HIS A 51 -3.69 -8.76 -2.18
N VAL A 52 -3.43 -9.89 -1.50
CA VAL A 52 -2.67 -11.01 -2.04
C VAL A 52 -3.63 -11.92 -2.81
N PRO A 53 -3.45 -12.13 -4.12
CA PRO A 53 -4.31 -12.99 -4.91
C PRO A 53 -4.42 -14.40 -4.32
N PHE A 54 -5.63 -14.96 -4.33
CA PHE A 54 -5.88 -16.33 -3.90
C PHE A 54 -5.01 -17.36 -4.64
N SER A 55 -4.70 -17.13 -5.92
CA SER A 55 -3.82 -18.00 -6.74
C SER A 55 -2.38 -18.06 -6.22
N LEU A 56 -1.94 -17.06 -5.45
CA LEU A 56 -0.62 -16.99 -4.84
C LEU A 56 -0.65 -17.34 -3.34
N GLY A 57 -1.73 -17.96 -2.87
CA GLY A 57 -1.86 -18.36 -1.47
C GLY A 57 -2.46 -17.30 -0.55
N GLY A 58 -2.93 -16.16 -1.07
CA GLY A 58 -3.54 -15.12 -0.25
C GLY A 58 -4.71 -15.62 0.60
N ALA A 59 -4.78 -15.20 1.87
CA ALA A 59 -5.76 -15.67 2.84
C ALA A 59 -7.18 -15.15 2.53
N ASP A 60 -8.20 -15.88 2.97
CA ASP A 60 -9.61 -15.50 2.84
C ASP A 60 -10.11 -14.83 4.13
N GLU A 61 -9.47 -13.72 4.48
CA GLU A 61 -9.68 -13.02 5.73
C GLU A 61 -9.71 -11.51 5.53
N ASP A 62 -10.21 -10.81 6.54
CA ASP A 62 -10.47 -9.36 6.46
C ASP A 62 -9.24 -8.54 6.16
N GLY A 63 -8.09 -8.93 6.72
CA GLY A 63 -6.81 -8.26 6.46
C GLY A 63 -6.34 -8.40 5.01
N ASN A 64 -6.79 -9.44 4.31
CA ASN A 64 -6.47 -9.66 2.90
C ASN A 64 -7.61 -9.22 1.96
N TYR A 65 -8.74 -8.73 2.46
CA TYR A 65 -9.84 -8.21 1.63
C TYR A 65 -9.78 -6.70 1.50
N ARG A 66 -10.16 -6.19 0.33
CA ARG A 66 -10.37 -4.76 0.05
C ARG A 66 -11.55 -4.48 -0.87
N THR A 67 -12.03 -3.25 -0.84
CA THR A 67 -13.09 -2.75 -1.72
C THR A 67 -12.49 -2.08 -2.96
N LEU A 68 -12.76 -2.61 -4.15
CA LEU A 68 -12.41 -1.97 -5.41
C LEU A 68 -13.65 -1.61 -6.23
N CYS A 69 -13.60 -0.53 -7.01
CA CYS A 69 -14.58 -0.35 -8.08
C CYS A 69 -14.29 -1.32 -9.23
N ARG A 70 -15.33 -1.71 -9.97
CA ARG A 70 -15.22 -2.64 -11.09
C ARG A 70 -14.15 -2.24 -12.12
N ARG A 71 -13.94 -0.94 -12.36
CA ARG A 71 -12.89 -0.44 -13.26
C ARG A 71 -11.49 -0.78 -12.73
N CYS A 72 -11.22 -0.46 -11.46
CA CYS A 72 -9.95 -0.78 -10.81
C CYS A 72 -9.76 -2.30 -10.69
N ASN A 73 -10.79 -3.04 -10.30
CA ASN A 73 -10.72 -4.50 -10.17
C ASN A 73 -10.43 -5.18 -11.51
N ARG A 74 -11.05 -4.72 -12.61
CA ARG A 74 -10.75 -5.22 -13.95
C ARG A 74 -9.39 -4.79 -14.47
N GLY A 75 -8.97 -3.56 -14.15
CA GLY A 75 -7.65 -3.04 -14.50
C GLY A 75 -6.52 -3.81 -13.82
N LYS A 76 -6.78 -4.39 -12.64
CA LYS A 76 -5.84 -5.29 -11.95
C LYS A 76 -5.61 -6.60 -12.72
N GLY A 77 -6.64 -7.19 -13.33
CA GLY A 77 -6.54 -8.41 -14.14
C GLY A 77 -5.91 -9.62 -13.42
N ASN A 78 -5.47 -10.63 -14.19
CA ASN A 78 -4.64 -11.77 -13.72
C ASN A 78 -3.14 -11.52 -13.90
N ASP A 79 -2.76 -10.30 -14.26
CA ASP A 79 -1.39 -9.95 -14.61
C ASP A 79 -0.56 -9.84 -13.32
N GLU A 80 0.23 -10.87 -13.01
CA GLU A 80 0.95 -11.08 -11.74
C GLU A 80 1.82 -9.89 -11.32
N VAL A 81 2.31 -9.12 -12.29
CA VAL A 81 3.14 -7.94 -12.07
C VAL A 81 2.31 -6.72 -11.67
N LEU A 82 1.15 -6.51 -12.30
CA LEU A 82 0.16 -5.50 -11.88
C LEU A 82 -0.53 -5.89 -10.57
N ASN A 83 -0.70 -7.19 -10.30
CA ASN A 83 -1.27 -7.69 -9.05
C ASN A 83 -0.35 -7.44 -7.83
N LYS A 84 0.98 -7.38 -8.00
CA LYS A 84 1.90 -6.82 -7.00
C LYS A 84 1.89 -5.29 -6.97
N ALA A 85 1.65 -4.64 -8.10
CA ALA A 85 1.72 -3.19 -8.25
C ALA A 85 0.46 -2.43 -7.82
N VAL A 86 -0.69 -3.07 -7.62
CA VAL A 86 -1.95 -2.38 -7.23
C VAL A 86 -2.20 -2.43 -5.71
N ASP A 87 -1.28 -2.99 -4.91
CA ASP A 87 -1.26 -2.88 -3.44
C ASP A 87 0.08 -2.37 -2.90
N SER A 88 0.70 -1.51 -3.71
CA SER A 88 1.97 -0.88 -3.38
C SER A 88 1.84 0.62 -3.62
N ASP A 89 0.75 1.30 -3.25
CA ASP A 89 0.69 2.75 -3.51
C ASP A 89 1.79 3.49 -2.75
N LEU A 90 2.03 3.14 -1.48
CA LEU A 90 3.18 3.65 -0.74
C LEU A 90 4.49 3.04 -1.22
N LEU A 91 4.60 1.71 -1.43
CA LEU A 91 5.85 1.07 -1.85
C LEU A 91 6.28 1.44 -3.27
N ASN A 92 5.36 1.59 -4.21
CA ASN A 92 5.61 2.08 -5.57
C ASN A 92 5.93 3.57 -5.53
N TRP A 93 5.24 4.35 -4.70
CA TRP A 93 5.59 5.76 -4.52
C TRP A 93 7.02 5.86 -3.96
N LEU A 94 7.32 5.15 -2.86
CA LEU A 94 8.66 5.09 -2.27
C LEU A 94 9.69 4.55 -3.28
N SER A 95 9.39 3.51 -4.04
CA SER A 95 10.29 2.95 -5.05
C SER A 95 10.53 3.90 -6.22
N ARG A 96 9.50 4.61 -6.67
CA ARG A 96 9.62 5.60 -7.75
C ARG A 96 10.38 6.82 -7.29
N VAL A 97 10.20 7.18 -6.02
CA VAL A 97 10.78 8.37 -5.39
C VAL A 97 12.21 8.13 -4.92
N ASN A 98 12.53 6.97 -4.36
CA ASN A 98 13.89 6.49 -4.17
C ASN A 98 13.88 4.98 -3.85
N PRO A 99 14.32 4.11 -4.78
CA PRO A 99 14.30 2.66 -4.57
C PRO A 99 15.19 2.22 -3.40
N GLU A 100 16.19 3.00 -3.00
CA GLU A 100 17.04 2.68 -1.84
C GLU A 100 16.23 2.58 -0.55
N ILE A 101 15.08 3.26 -0.45
CA ILE A 101 14.17 3.15 0.72
C ILE A 101 13.70 1.70 0.87
N LEU A 102 13.34 1.05 -0.24
CA LEU A 102 12.90 -0.35 -0.22
C LEU A 102 14.06 -1.30 0.10
N GLU A 103 15.24 -1.03 -0.45
CA GLU A 103 16.44 -1.82 -0.20
C GLU A 103 16.87 -1.75 1.27
N ALA A 104 16.81 -0.55 1.88
CA ALA A 104 17.09 -0.35 3.30
C ALA A 104 16.07 -1.07 4.18
N MET A 105 14.76 -0.95 3.89
CA MET A 105 13.74 -1.72 4.64
C MET A 105 13.94 -3.23 4.53
N ALA A 106 14.32 -3.73 3.35
CA ALA A 106 14.58 -5.16 3.13
C ALA A 106 15.84 -5.66 3.85
N ARG A 107 16.88 -4.82 3.94
CA ARG A 107 18.16 -5.17 4.56
C ARG A 107 18.15 -5.00 6.08
N ASP A 108 17.60 -3.88 6.54
CA ASP A 108 17.76 -3.36 7.90
C ASP A 108 16.46 -3.45 8.72
N GLY A 109 15.34 -3.81 8.08
CA GLY A 109 14.00 -3.85 8.70
C GLY A 109 13.32 -2.48 8.84
N GLU A 110 14.06 -1.40 8.57
CA GLU A 110 13.58 -0.02 8.59
C GLU A 110 14.32 0.81 7.53
N ALA A 111 13.75 1.96 7.16
CA ALA A 111 14.45 2.98 6.39
C ALA A 111 14.33 4.35 7.06
N VAL A 112 15.39 5.15 6.97
CA VAL A 112 15.38 6.56 7.33
C VAL A 112 15.31 7.36 6.04
N ALA A 113 14.26 8.16 5.88
CA ALA A 113 13.99 8.91 4.66
C ALA A 113 13.81 10.40 4.96
N VAL A 114 14.19 11.23 3.99
CA VAL A 114 14.04 12.69 4.04
C VAL A 114 13.16 13.11 2.88
N ALA A 115 12.00 13.68 3.18
CA ALA A 115 11.04 14.15 2.18
C ALA A 115 10.70 15.63 2.33
N ASN A 116 10.32 16.29 1.24
CA ASN A 116 9.77 17.65 1.34
C ASN A 116 8.37 17.61 2.01
N ALA A 117 7.84 18.77 2.40
CA ALA A 117 6.57 18.85 3.14
C ALA A 117 5.36 18.29 2.36
N GLU A 118 5.32 18.46 1.03
CA GLU A 118 4.22 17.96 0.19
C GLU A 118 4.28 16.45 0.04
N GLU A 119 5.46 15.93 -0.24
CA GLU A 119 5.74 14.49 -0.33
C GLU A 119 5.44 13.79 1.01
N PHE A 120 5.91 14.36 2.12
CA PHE A 120 5.65 13.80 3.45
C PHE A 120 4.15 13.80 3.79
N ALA A 121 3.41 14.85 3.41
CA ALA A 121 1.97 14.89 3.61
C ALA A 121 1.24 13.79 2.80
N GLU A 122 1.69 13.52 1.57
CA GLU A 122 1.13 12.43 0.76
C GLU A 122 1.49 11.06 1.34
N ILE A 123 2.72 10.84 1.82
CA ILE A 123 3.12 9.62 2.55
C ILE A 123 2.21 9.39 3.76
N GLN A 124 1.97 10.41 4.59
CA GLN A 124 1.10 10.29 5.75
C GLN A 124 -0.34 9.97 5.37
N LYS A 125 -0.85 10.59 4.31
CA LYS A 125 -2.20 10.35 3.79
C LYS A 125 -2.34 8.92 3.27
N LEU A 126 -1.38 8.42 2.51
CA LEU A 126 -1.35 7.04 2.03
C LEU A 126 -1.25 6.03 3.19
N ASN A 127 -0.42 6.33 4.20
CA ASN A 127 -0.28 5.47 5.38
C ASN A 127 -1.51 5.50 6.30
N ARG A 128 -2.39 6.50 6.24
CA ARG A 128 -3.66 6.50 7.01
C ARG A 128 -4.71 5.55 6.45
N VAL A 129 -4.59 5.17 5.18
CA VAL A 129 -5.52 4.27 4.50
C VAL A 129 -5.13 2.80 4.71
N PHE A 130 -3.93 2.53 5.23
CA PHE A 130 -3.37 1.19 5.33
C PHE A 130 -2.60 0.98 6.65
N ASP A 131 -2.84 -0.13 7.34
CA ASP A 131 -2.28 -0.39 8.67
C ASP A 131 -0.92 -1.10 8.65
N GLY A 132 -0.10 -0.90 7.62
CA GLY A 132 1.09 -1.73 7.40
C GLY A 132 2.46 -1.09 7.61
N TYR A 133 2.57 0.21 7.90
CA TYR A 133 3.86 0.83 8.24
C TYR A 133 3.76 1.76 9.46
N GLU A 134 4.75 1.64 10.34
CA GLU A 134 5.01 2.59 11.41
C GLU A 134 5.89 3.72 10.85
N ILE A 135 5.42 4.97 11.00
CA ILE A 135 6.15 6.17 10.58
C ILE A 135 6.44 7.01 11.81
N THR A 136 7.72 7.24 12.10
CA THR A 136 8.16 8.03 13.25
C THR A 136 8.94 9.25 12.78
N LEU A 137 8.54 10.44 13.22
CA LEU A 137 9.29 11.67 12.96
C LEU A 137 10.62 11.64 13.72
N ILE A 138 11.71 11.95 13.04
CA ILE A 138 13.03 12.11 13.65
C ILE A 138 13.22 13.60 13.93
N PRO A 139 13.37 14.02 15.21
CA PRO A 139 13.50 15.42 15.56
C PRO A 139 14.87 15.93 15.09
N ASN A 140 14.90 16.51 13.90
CA ASN A 140 15.87 17.45 13.34
C ASN A 140 15.37 17.86 11.94
N THR A 141 14.30 18.65 11.91
CA THR A 141 13.82 19.33 10.69
C THR A 141 14.86 20.36 10.29
N ILE A 142 15.73 20.04 9.34
CA ILE A 142 16.77 20.98 8.92
C ILE A 142 16.18 21.98 7.93
N ILE A 143 16.16 23.24 8.34
CA ILE A 143 15.89 24.38 7.48
C ILE A 143 17.23 24.78 6.84
N GLY A 144 17.44 24.49 5.56
CA GLY A 144 18.59 25.02 4.81
C GLY A 144 19.26 24.03 3.84
N PHE A 145 19.73 24.59 2.71
CA PHE A 145 20.19 23.89 1.50
C PHE A 145 21.49 23.06 1.65
N HIS A 146 22.06 22.85 2.84
CA HIS A 146 23.42 22.30 2.98
C HIS A 146 23.64 21.31 4.15
N ALA A 147 22.58 20.78 4.76
CA ALA A 147 22.75 19.76 5.78
C ALA A 147 22.74 18.35 5.17
N GLY A 148 23.96 17.87 4.88
CA GLY A 148 24.38 16.49 5.08
C GLY A 148 23.64 15.38 4.33
N TYR A 149 24.36 14.77 3.39
CA TYR A 149 24.10 13.44 2.82
C TYR A 149 24.07 12.28 3.87
N ASN A 150 24.09 12.58 5.17
CA ASN A 150 24.13 11.63 6.30
C ASN A 150 22.80 11.54 7.08
N LEU A 151 21.70 12.09 6.56
CA LEU A 151 20.43 12.22 7.31
C LEU A 151 19.38 11.16 6.98
N GLY A 152 19.56 10.43 5.88
CA GLY A 152 18.59 9.47 5.36
C GLY A 152 18.57 9.50 3.84
N ILE A 153 17.71 8.66 3.28
CA ILE A 153 17.49 8.49 1.85
C ILE A 153 16.57 9.62 1.37
N TYR A 154 17.05 10.45 0.44
CA TYR A 154 16.30 11.62 -0.04
C TYR A 154 15.27 11.23 -1.11
N THR A 155 14.12 11.91 -1.09
CA THR A 155 13.09 11.84 -2.14
C THR A 155 13.39 12.82 -3.28
N LEU A 156 12.95 12.46 -4.50
CA LEU A 156 13.44 12.90 -5.82
C LEU A 156 13.68 14.40 -6.09
N GLU A 157 13.09 15.36 -5.35
CA GLU A 157 13.34 16.79 -5.61
C GLU A 157 13.31 17.63 -4.33
N ASP A 158 14.43 18.27 -4.02
CA ASP A 158 14.62 18.98 -2.77
C ASP A 158 14.45 20.50 -2.84
N ASN A 159 14.24 21.10 -4.03
CA ASN A 159 13.74 22.46 -4.39
C ASN A 159 13.91 23.62 -3.36
N GLY A 160 14.84 23.53 -2.41
CA GLY A 160 15.01 24.43 -1.27
C GLY A 160 13.91 24.42 -0.20
N GLY A 161 12.95 23.49 -0.25
CA GLY A 161 11.79 23.47 0.66
C GLY A 161 12.07 22.89 2.07
N PRO A 162 11.14 23.04 3.02
CA PRO A 162 11.25 22.41 4.35
C PRO A 162 11.35 20.88 4.23
N LYS A 163 12.36 20.29 4.90
CA LYS A 163 12.62 18.85 4.86
C LYS A 163 12.13 18.17 6.13
N THR A 164 11.37 17.09 5.98
CA THR A 164 10.92 16.23 7.06
C THR A 164 11.75 14.95 7.07
N ASN A 165 12.39 14.68 8.21
CA ASN A 165 13.13 13.44 8.44
C ASN A 165 12.24 12.46 9.21
N PHE A 166 12.13 11.23 8.73
CA PHE A 166 11.29 10.21 9.34
C PHE A 166 11.88 8.81 9.15
N ARG A 167 11.57 7.95 10.10
CA ARG A 167 11.74 6.50 10.00
C ARG A 167 10.46 5.88 9.46
N ILE A 168 10.59 4.88 8.60
CA ILE A 168 9.51 4.01 8.14
C ILE A 168 9.90 2.55 8.34
N ALA A 169 9.01 1.75 8.92
CA ALA A 169 9.18 0.31 9.12
C ALA A 169 7.85 -0.43 8.92
N PRO A 170 7.84 -1.68 8.43
CA PRO A 170 6.62 -2.48 8.39
C PRO A 170 6.03 -2.67 9.80
N ARG A 171 4.70 -2.53 9.95
CA ARG A 171 4.01 -2.92 11.19
C ARG A 171 3.98 -4.45 11.29
N GLY A 172 4.44 -4.97 12.42
CA GLY A 172 4.41 -6.40 12.76
C GLY A 172 3.02 -6.91 13.13
#